data_AF-A0A0R3TWA4-F1
#
_entry.id   AF-A0A0R3TWA4-F1
#
_cell.length_a   1.000
_cell.length_b   1.000
_cell.length_c   1.000
_cell.angle_alpha   90.00
_cell.angle_beta   90.00
_cell.angle_gamma   90.00
#
_symmetry.space_group_name_H-M   'P 1'
#
loop_
_entity.id
_entity.type
_entity.pdbx_description
1 polymer ?
#
loop_
_entity_poly.entity_id
_entity_poly.type
_entity_poly.pdbx_seq_one_letter_code
_entity_poly.pdbx_strand_id
1 'polypeptide(L)' 'MHIFNKPDTVFTGQETYVWELYQKRYLGFSPIGNCFRNQYEEELQAK' A
#
# COMPACT_ATOMS: atom_id res chain seq x y z
N MET A 1 -1.49 6.90 -12.60
CA MET A 1 -2.56 6.08 -13.21
C MET A 1 -2.01 4.71 -13.63
N HIS A 2 -1.40 3.94 -12.70
CA HIS A 2 -0.89 2.60 -13.02
C HIS A 2 -2.01 1.55 -12.89
N ILE A 3 -2.65 1.49 -11.71
CA ILE A 3 -3.73 0.56 -11.40
C ILE A 3 -4.91 0.73 -12.38
N PHE A 4 -5.29 1.97 -12.70
CA PHE A 4 -6.42 2.26 -13.61
C PHE A 4 -6.21 1.73 -15.05
N ASN A 5 -4.97 1.69 -15.55
CA ASN A 5 -4.68 1.29 -16.93
C ASN A 5 -4.38 -0.22 -17.06
N LYS A 6 -4.40 -0.95 -15.96
CA LYS A 6 -4.03 -2.36 -15.89
C LYS A 6 -5.32 -3.19 -15.82
N PRO A 7 -5.40 -4.33 -16.53
CA PRO A 7 -6.56 -5.20 -16.41
C PRO A 7 -6.65 -5.80 -15.00
N ASP A 8 -7.86 -5.87 -14.44
CA ASP A 8 -8.10 -6.33 -13.06
C ASP A 8 -7.57 -7.75 -12.78
N THR A 9 -7.45 -8.58 -13.81
CA THR A 9 -7.01 -9.98 -13.72
C THR A 9 -5.52 -10.17 -13.44
N VAL A 10 -4.71 -9.11 -13.53
CA VAL A 10 -3.26 -9.16 -13.31
C VAL A 10 -2.82 -8.37 -12.08
N PHE A 11 -3.76 -7.98 -11.22
CA PHE A 11 -3.43 -7.31 -9.97
C PHE A 11 -2.73 -8.29 -9.03
N THR A 12 -1.60 -7.85 -8.49
CA THR A 12 -0.97 -8.49 -7.33
C THR A 12 -1.87 -8.29 -6.12
N GLY A 13 -1.65 -9.08 -5.06
CA GLY A 13 -2.45 -8.95 -3.83
C GLY A 13 -2.43 -7.54 -3.22
N GLN A 14 -1.30 -6.83 -3.31
CA GLN A 14 -1.18 -5.44 -2.82
C GLN A 14 -1.98 -4.46 -3.69
N GLU A 15 -1.95 -4.62 -5.01
CA GLU A 15 -2.73 -3.77 -5.93
C GLU A 15 -4.23 -4.01 -5.75
N THR A 16 -4.67 -5.27 -5.62
CA THR A 16 -6.07 -5.63 -5.33
C THR A 16 -6.54 -4.99 -4.04
N TYR A 17 -5.76 -5.08 -2.96
CA TYR A 17 -6.09 -4.49 -1.67
C TYR A 17 -6.29 -2.97 -1.76
N VAL A 18 -5.36 -2.24 -2.39
CA VAL A 18 -5.46 -0.79 -2.56
C VAL A 18 -6.64 -0.42 -3.46
N TRP A 19 -6.87 -1.18 -4.55
CA TRP A 19 -7.97 -0.93 -5.48
C TRP A 19 -9.35 -1.07 -4.82
N GLU A 20 -9.55 -2.12 -4.02
CA GLU A 20 -10.81 -2.35 -3.30
C GLU A 20 -11.14 -1.22 -2.31
N LEU A 21 -10.14 -0.72 -1.59
CA LEU A 21 -10.32 0.41 -0.67
C LEU A 21 -10.56 1.72 -1.42
N TYR A 22 -9.87 1.92 -2.54
CA TYR A 22 -10.04 3.08 -3.40
C TYR A 22 -11.46 3.17 -3.96
N GLN A 23 -12.03 2.05 -4.44
CA GLN A 23 -13.43 1.98 -4.90
C GLN A 23 -14.43 2.39 -3.80
N LYS A 24 -14.13 2.07 -2.54
CA LYS A 24 -14.92 2.49 -1.36
C LYS A 24 -14.67 3.93 -0.91
N ARG A 25 -13.87 4.70 -1.65
CA ARG A 25 -13.41 6.06 -1.28
C ARG A 25 -12.69 6.10 0.08
N TYR A 26 -12.11 4.99 0.50
CA TYR A 26 -11.41 4.87 1.77
C TYR A 26 -9.89 4.93 1.55
N LEU A 27 -9.21 5.81 2.29
CA LEU A 27 -7.77 6.07 2.15
C LEU A 27 -6.95 5.55 3.33
N GLY A 28 -7.48 4.62 4.13
CA GLY A 28 -6.79 4.10 5.33
C GLY A 28 -5.59 3.19 5.06
N PHE A 29 -5.29 2.87 3.80
CA PHE A 29 -4.01 2.25 3.43
C PHE A 29 -2.84 3.24 3.40
N SER A 30 -3.12 4.54 3.46
CA SER A 30 -2.09 5.58 3.47
C SER A 30 -1.30 5.54 4.79
N PRO A 31 0.04 5.57 4.77
CA PRO A 31 0.86 5.57 5.98
C PRO A 31 0.85 6.96 6.64
N ILE A 32 -0.30 7.37 7.17
CA ILE A 32 -0.46 8.68 7.82
C ILE A 32 0.25 8.63 9.17
N GLY A 33 1.22 9.53 9.37
CA GLY A 33 1.95 9.66 10.64
C GLY A 33 2.96 8.55 10.92
N ASN A 34 3.18 7.63 9.99
CA ASN A 34 4.22 6.61 10.09
C ASN A 34 4.92 6.44 8.73
N CYS A 35 6.10 5.83 8.69
CA CYS A 35 6.77 5.47 7.46
C CYS A 35 7.53 4.16 7.66
N PHE A 36 7.98 3.54 6.57
CA PHE A 36 8.70 2.27 6.64
C PHE A 36 9.88 2.32 7.62
N ARG A 37 10.68 3.40 7.58
CA ARG A 37 11.83 3.53 8.47
C ARG A 37 11.43 3.56 9.93
N ASN A 38 10.44 4.38 10.28
CA ASN A 38 9.95 4.54 11.65
C ASN A 38 9.35 3.23 12.20
N GLN A 39 8.70 2.45 11.35
CA GLN A 39 8.13 1.15 11.73
C GLN A 39 9.20 0.10 12.04
N TYR A 40 10.37 0.18 11.40
CA TYR A 40 11.41 -0.85 11.46
C TYR A 40 12.73 -0.31 12.04
N GLU A 41 12.70 0.74 12.87
CA GLU A 41 13.93 1.37 13.37
C GLU A 41 14.83 0.38 14.12
N GLU A 42 14.26 -0.44 15.01
CA GLU A 42 15.00 -1.42 15.80
C GLU A 42 15.65 -2.51 14.93
N GLU A 43 14.89 -3.05 13.96
CA GLU A 43 15.35 -4.11 13.05
C GLU A 43 16.41 -3.61 12.06
N LEU A 44 16.32 -2.35 11.65
CA LEU A 44 17.27 -1.73 10.71
C LEU A 44 18.56 -1.28 11.41
N GLN A 45 18.53 -0.99 12.70
CA GLN A 45 19.70 -0.61 13.50
C GLN A 45 20.56 -1.81 13.93
N ALA A 46 20.00 -3.02 13.95
CA ALA A 46 20.70 -4.23 14.38
C ALA A 46 21.69 -4.83 13.35
N LYS A 47 22.28 -3.99 12.48
CA LYS A 47 23.29 -4.40 11.49
C LYS A 47 24.59 -3.63 11.62
#